data_AF-A0AAV8WJ63-F1
#
_entry.id   AF-A0AAV8WJ63-F1
#
_cell.length_a   1.000
_cell.length_b   1.000
_cell.length_c   1.000
_cell.angle_alpha   90.00
_cell.angle_beta   90.00
_cell.angle_gamma   90.00
#
_symmetry.space_group_name_H-M   'P 1'
#
loop_
_entity.id
_entity.type
_entity.pdbx_description
1 polymer ?
#
loop_
_entity_poly.entity_id
_entity_poly.type
_entity_poly.pdbx_seq_one_letter_code
_entity_poly.pdbx_strand_id
1 'polypeptide(L)'
;MMVLRLVEPIRNSGRNITGDNLYSSIELMSELQKQKLTYVGTVKKNKRFIPLEFMPSSERDVNSSSFGFTKHETIVSFIPKKKENLLFLYPVCTMMQK
;
A
#
# COMPACT_ATOMS: atom_id res chain seq x y z
N MET A 1 -6.04 -11.71 12.25
CA MET A 1 -5.63 -10.29 12.37
C MET A 1 -6.78 -9.45 12.93
N MET A 2 -6.49 -8.51 13.84
CA MET A 2 -7.49 -7.63 14.47
C MET A 2 -8.31 -6.81 13.45
N VAL A 3 -7.68 -6.33 12.37
CA VAL A 3 -8.34 -5.54 11.32
C VAL A 3 -9.49 -6.29 10.67
N LEU A 4 -9.35 -7.60 10.41
CA LEU A 4 -10.39 -8.41 9.76
C LEU A 4 -11.67 -8.54 10.58
N ARG A 5 -11.57 -8.43 11.91
CA ARG A 5 -12.74 -8.38 12.81
C ARG A 5 -13.37 -6.99 12.80
N LEU A 6 -12.57 -5.93 12.76
CA LEU A 6 -13.09 -4.55 12.73
C LEU A 6 -13.84 -4.22 11.44
N VAL A 7 -13.45 -4.84 10.33
CA VAL A 7 -14.09 -4.60 9.01
C VAL A 7 -15.29 -5.50 8.75
N GLU A 8 -15.58 -6.45 9.65
CA GLU A 8 -16.71 -7.36 9.55
C GLU A 8 -18.06 -6.67 9.22
N PRO A 9 -18.46 -5.57 9.88
CA PRO A 9 -19.71 -4.89 9.57
C PRO A 9 -19.73 -4.19 8.20
N ILE A 10 -18.57 -3.97 7.57
CA ILE A 10 -18.46 -3.26 6.29
C ILE A 10 -18.05 -4.17 5.13
N ARG A 11 -17.98 -5.49 5.34
CA ARG A 11 -17.68 -6.47 4.27
C ARG A 11 -18.66 -6.32 3.10
N ASN A 12 -18.17 -6.57 1.88
CA ASN A 12 -18.94 -6.50 0.64
C ASN A 12 -19.51 -5.11 0.28
N SER A 13 -19.12 -4.05 1.00
CA SER A 13 -19.61 -2.70 0.75
C SER A 13 -18.89 -1.97 -0.39
N GLY A 14 -17.76 -2.48 -0.89
CA GLY A 14 -16.94 -1.77 -1.87
C GLY A 14 -16.17 -0.59 -1.30
N ARG A 15 -16.09 -0.45 0.04
CA ARG A 15 -15.43 0.69 0.70
C ARG A 15 -13.91 0.56 0.70
N ASN A 16 -13.24 1.71 0.78
CA ASN A 16 -11.81 1.80 1.02
C ASN A 16 -11.51 1.97 2.51
N ILE A 17 -10.46 1.29 2.97
CA ILE A 17 -9.96 1.37 4.34
C ILE A 17 -8.60 2.04 4.29
N THR A 18 -8.44 3.14 5.01
CA THR A 18 -7.14 3.77 5.19
C THR A 18 -6.56 3.36 6.54
N GLY A 19 -5.35 2.81 6.56
CA GLY A 19 -4.71 2.32 7.78
C GLY A 19 -3.27 2.79 7.94
N ASP A 20 -2.81 2.83 9.18
CA ASP A 20 -1.41 3.16 9.49
C ASP A 20 -0.49 1.94 9.24
N ASN A 21 0.81 2.23 9.16
CA ASN A 21 1.89 1.29 8.86
C ASN A 21 1.96 0.06 9.77
N LEU A 22 1.45 0.17 11.00
CA LEU A 22 1.48 -0.93 11.96
C LEU A 22 0.64 -2.11 11.47
N TYR A 23 -0.41 -1.81 10.70
CA TYR A 23 -1.37 -2.79 10.23
C TYR A 23 -1.18 -3.17 8.76
N SER A 24 -0.33 -2.45 8.03
CA SER A 24 -0.07 -2.71 6.61
C SER A 24 0.72 -4.00 6.38
N SER A 25 0.09 -4.96 5.68
CA SER A 25 0.72 -6.17 5.13
C SER A 25 0.05 -6.58 3.81
N ILE A 26 0.82 -7.25 2.94
CA ILE A 26 0.30 -7.80 1.68
C ILE A 26 -0.82 -8.82 1.95
N GLU A 27 -0.63 -9.68 2.96
CA GLU A 27 -1.62 -10.68 3.37
C GLU A 27 -2.95 -10.05 3.79
N LEU A 28 -2.90 -8.93 4.55
CA LEU A 28 -4.11 -8.21 4.94
C LEU A 28 -4.84 -7.67 3.71
N MET A 29 -4.11 -7.08 2.76
CA MET A 29 -4.72 -6.54 1.55
C MET A 29 -5.39 -7.62 0.72
N SER A 30 -4.73 -8.77 0.55
CA SER A 30 -5.31 -9.92 -0.15
C SER A 30 -6.61 -10.38 0.51
N GLU A 31 -6.65 -10.43 1.84
CA GLU A 31 -7.83 -10.86 2.57
C GLU A 31 -8.97 -9.82 2.53
N LEU A 32 -8.64 -8.52 2.57
CA LEU A 32 -9.62 -7.45 2.37
C LEU A 32 -10.19 -7.46 0.96
N GLN A 33 -9.37 -7.74 -0.05
CA GLN A 33 -9.82 -7.82 -1.44
C GLN A 33 -10.84 -8.94 -1.67
N LYS A 34 -10.65 -10.11 -1.04
CA LYS A 34 -11.65 -11.20 -1.05
C LYS A 34 -13.01 -10.78 -0.47
N GLN A 35 -13.02 -9.76 0.40
CA GLN A 35 -14.22 -9.22 1.02
C GLN A 35 -14.78 -7.98 0.30
N LYS A 36 -14.35 -7.73 -0.95
CA LYS A 36 -14.65 -6.53 -1.75
C LYS A 36 -14.35 -5.22 -1.01
N LEU A 37 -13.24 -5.20 -0.29
CA LEU A 37 -12.71 -4.01 0.37
C LEU A 37 -11.37 -3.64 -0.26
N THR A 38 -11.09 -2.34 -0.32
CA THR A 38 -9.79 -1.81 -0.74
C THR A 38 -9.04 -1.28 0.48
N TYR A 39 -7.71 -1.26 0.42
CA TYR A 39 -6.87 -0.82 1.53
C TYR A 39 -5.78 0.13 1.05
N VAL A 40 -5.69 1.29 1.67
CA VAL A 40 -4.61 2.25 1.43
C VAL A 40 -3.85 2.43 2.74
N GLY A 41 -2.55 2.21 2.70
CA GLY A 41 -1.73 2.35 3.91
C GLY A 41 -0.32 2.80 3.62
N THR A 42 0.31 3.36 4.65
CA THR A 42 1.74 3.63 4.64
C THR A 42 2.50 2.36 4.99
N VAL A 43 3.68 2.15 4.39
CA VAL A 43 4.48 0.96 4.67
C VAL A 43 5.83 1.37 5.23
N LYS A 44 6.29 0.68 6.28
CA LYS A 44 7.67 0.85 6.76
C LYS A 44 8.66 0.29 5.75
N LYS A 45 9.71 1.05 5.46
CA LYS A 45 10.83 0.66 4.58
C LYS A 45 11.48 -0.70 4.88
N ASN A 46 11.38 -1.17 6.13
CA ASN A 46 12.00 -2.43 6.58
C ASN A 46 11.20 -3.69 6.21
N LYS A 47 10.09 -3.58 5.46
CA LYS A 47 9.30 -4.75 5.05
C LYS A 47 9.98 -5.44 3.87
N ARG A 48 10.17 -6.77 3.97
CA ARG A 48 10.91 -7.59 2.98
C ARG A 48 10.35 -7.57 1.56
N PHE A 49 9.08 -7.18 1.39
CA PHE A 49 8.44 -7.13 0.07
C PHE A 49 8.78 -5.87 -0.73
N ILE A 50 9.44 -4.89 -0.12
CA ILE A 50 9.77 -3.63 -0.80
C ILE A 50 11.08 -3.83 -1.58
N PRO A 51 11.07 -3.63 -2.90
CA PRO A 51 12.29 -3.69 -3.71
C PRO A 51 13.29 -2.60 -3.31
N LEU A 52 14.58 -2.87 -3.48
CA LEU A 52 15.66 -1.94 -3.11
C LEU A 52 15.62 -0.65 -3.93
N GLU A 53 15.07 -0.70 -5.14
CA GLU A 53 14.82 0.42 -6.04
C GLU A 53 13.88 1.46 -5.41
N PHE A 54 13.00 1.02 -4.51
CA PHE A 54 12.10 1.90 -3.77
C PHE A 54 12.73 2.44 -2.49
N MET A 55 13.99 2.12 -2.17
CA MET A 55 14.69 2.72 -1.02
C MET A 55 15.14 4.15 -1.32
N PRO A 56 15.38 4.99 -0.28
CA PRO A 56 15.97 6.30 -0.50
C PRO A 56 17.40 6.14 -1.03
N SER A 57 17.64 6.52 -2.28
CA SER A 57 18.98 6.68 -2.85
C SER A 57 19.34 8.17 -2.86
N SER A 58 20.65 8.47 -2.82
CA SER A 58 21.14 9.85 -2.95
C SER A 58 20.88 10.47 -4.32
N GLU A 59 20.55 9.62 -5.30
CA GLU A 59 20.33 9.99 -6.69
C GLU A 59 18.90 10.47 -6.98
N ARG A 60 17.95 10.26 -6.05
CA ARG A 60 16.57 10.71 -6.24
C ARG A 60 16.35 12.13 -5.74
N ASP A 61 15.69 12.93 -6.58
CA ASP A 61 15.32 14.31 -6.28
C ASP A 61 14.26 14.41 -5.18
N VAL A 62 14.30 15.51 -4.45
CA VAL A 62 13.25 15.85 -3.48
C VAL A 62 11.94 16.12 -4.24
N ASN A 63 10.82 15.67 -3.67
CA ASN A 63 9.48 15.66 -4.27
C ASN A 63 9.33 14.76 -5.51
N SER A 64 10.27 13.84 -5.75
CA SER A 64 10.10 12.79 -6.77
C SER A 64 9.23 11.64 -6.26
N SER A 65 8.49 11.03 -7.18
CA SER A 65 7.64 9.86 -6.95
C SER A 65 8.04 8.72 -7.88
N SER A 66 8.11 7.50 -7.35
CA SER A 66 8.36 6.28 -8.12
C SER A 66 7.21 5.30 -7.89
N PHE A 67 6.75 4.65 -8.97
CA PHE A 67 5.59 3.76 -8.95
C PHE A 67 6.02 2.35 -9.32
N GLY A 68 5.57 1.36 -8.56
CA GLY A 68 5.76 -0.05 -8.84
C GLY A 68 4.42 -0.76 -8.88
N PHE A 69 4.16 -1.51 -9.94
CA PHE A 69 2.89 -2.19 -10.15
C PHE A 69 3.12 -3.70 -10.16
N THR A 70 2.32 -4.43 -9.40
CA THR A 70 2.13 -5.87 -9.55
C THR A 70 0.77 -6.12 -10.23
N LYS A 71 0.35 -7.38 -10.33
CA LYS A 71 -0.97 -7.73 -10.86
C LYS A 71 -2.13 -7.25 -9.97
N HIS A 72 -1.89 -7.10 -8.67
CA HIS A 72 -2.93 -6.89 -7.67
C HIS A 72 -2.68 -5.69 -6.74
N GLU A 73 -1.45 -5.22 -6.64
CA GLU A 73 -1.03 -4.14 -5.76
C GLU A 73 -0.13 -3.14 -6.48
N THR A 74 -0.17 -1.92 -6.00
CA THR A 74 0.70 -0.87 -6.47
C THR A 74 1.37 -0.23 -5.27
N ILE A 75 2.67 -0.02 -5.39
CA ILE A 75 3.49 0.67 -4.40
C ILE A 75 3.93 2.02 -4.97
N VAL A 76 3.91 3.04 -4.13
CA VAL A 76 4.43 4.37 -4.44
C VAL A 76 5.47 4.74 -3.41
N SER A 77 6.65 5.09 -3.88
CA SER A 77 7.69 5.70 -3.07
C SER A 77 7.76 7.18 -3.38
N PHE A 78 7.59 8.00 -2.35
CA PHE A 78 7.66 9.45 -2.42
C PHE A 78 8.78 9.97 -1.51
N ILE A 79 9.59 10.90 -2.00
CA ILE A 79 10.70 11.49 -1.23
C ILE A 79 10.32 12.93 -0.86
N PRO A 80 9.78 13.18 0.35
CA PRO A 80 9.46 14.53 0.80
C PRO A 80 10.72 15.36 1.15
N LYS A 81 11.79 14.69 1.59
CA LYS A 81 13.06 15.32 2.02
C LYS A 81 14.23 14.43 1.63
N LYS A 82 15.43 15.02 1.51
CA LYS A 82 16.66 14.24 1.25
C LYS A 82 16.81 13.13 2.28
N LYS A 83 17.02 11.89 1.81
CA LYS A 83 17.16 10.66 2.61
C LYS A 83 15.90 10.19 3.38
N GLU A 84 14.78 10.90 3.28
CA GLU A 84 13.48 10.42 3.78
C GLU A 84 12.65 9.84 2.65
N ASN A 85 11.95 8.75 2.93
CA ASN A 85 11.11 8.08 1.95
C ASN A 85 9.80 7.64 2.61
N LEU A 86 8.69 8.02 1.98
CA LEU A 86 7.35 7.61 2.33
C LEU A 86 6.87 6.58 1.30
N LEU A 87 6.50 5.40 1.80
CA LEU A 87 5.97 4.34 0.96
C LEU A 87 4.48 4.22 1.20
N PHE A 88 3.73 4.26 0.11
CA PHE A 88 2.30 4.03 0.07
C PHE A 88 2.03 2.73 -0.66
N LEU A 89 1.09 1.95 -0.17
CA LEU A 89 0.65 0.71 -0.79
C LEU A 89 -0.87 0.79 -1.00
N TYR A 90 -1.31 0.47 -2.20
CA TYR A 90 -2.71 0.48 -2.61
C TYR A 90 -3.00 -0.74 -3.49
N PRO A 91 -4.22 -1.29 -3.49
CA PRO A 91 -4.59 -2.31 -4.45
C PRO A 91 -4.59 -1.71 -5.86
N VAL A 92 -4.16 -2.50 -6.86
CA VAL A 92 -4.33 -2.16 -8.26
C VAL A 92 -5.82 -1.96 -8.49
N CYS A 93 -6.17 -0.83 -9.10
CA CYS A 93 -7.53 -0.49 -9.46
C CYS A 93 -8.01 -1.43 -10.59
N THR A 94 -8.35 -2.68 -10.27
CA THR A 94 -9.01 -3.60 -11.21
C THR A 94 -10.48 -3.21 -11.44
N MET A 95 -10.98 -2.19 -10.74
CA MET A 95 -12.32 -1.60 -10.95
C MET A 95 -12.48 -0.90 -12.31
N MET A 96 -11.41 -0.81 -13.13
CA MET A 96 -11.44 -0.24 -14.49
C MET A 96 -11.42 -1.28 -15.62
N GLN A 97 -11.38 -2.59 -15.31
CA GLN A 97 -11.53 -3.62 -16.36
C GLN A 97 -13.01 -3.99 -16.47
N LYS A 98 -13.72 -3.25 -17.33
CA LYS A 98 -15.08 -3.55 -17.78
C LYS A 98 -15.01 -4.25 -19.14
#